data_AF-A0A399X9J2-F1
#
_entry.id   AF-A0A399X9J2-F1
#
_cell.length_a   1.000
_cell.length_b   1.000
_cell.length_c   1.000
_cell.angle_alpha   90.00
_cell.angle_beta   90.00
_cell.angle_gamma   90.00
#
_symmetry.space_group_name_H-M   'P 1'
#
loop_
_entity.id
_entity.type
_entity.pdbx_description
1 polymer ?
#
loop_
_entity_poly.entity_id
_entity_poly.type
_entity_poly.pdbx_seq_one_letter_code
_entity_poly.pdbx_strand_id
1 'polypeptide(L)'
;MTRFIVLFIAAYVVYTIVKKSLKRTPSGNDAQQRTDKKSQPVVTHLKEIAYVCYSAANDDDTCDVCREFDGRHMLPNHKILQRVRPPHAGCKSPKGCRCTLVYVTRDEDGSSEVESLLKKHGGMCDRQTIERN
;
A
#
# COMPACT_ATOMS: atom_id res chain seq x y z
N MET A 1 19.74 -35.48 16.82
CA MET A 1 19.23 -34.70 15.67
C MET A 1 18.79 -33.28 16.03
N THR A 2 18.30 -33.02 17.25
CA THR A 2 17.93 -31.67 17.72
C THR A 2 19.09 -30.68 17.82
N ARG A 3 20.31 -31.15 18.13
CA ARG A 3 21.51 -30.30 18.21
C ARG A 3 21.86 -29.61 16.88
N PHE A 4 21.65 -30.28 15.74
CA PHE A 4 21.94 -29.70 14.43
C PHE A 4 20.93 -28.62 14.05
N ILE A 5 19.64 -28.84 14.35
CA ILE A 5 18.57 -27.87 14.09
C ILE A 5 18.82 -26.56 14.84
N VAL A 6 19.26 -26.63 16.10
CA VAL A 6 19.61 -25.43 16.89
C VAL A 6 20.78 -24.67 16.27
N LEU A 7 21.79 -25.36 15.75
CA LEU A 7 22.92 -24.72 15.06
C LEU A 7 22.49 -24.02 13.76
N PHE A 8 21.58 -24.61 12.99
CA PHE A 8 21.04 -23.98 11.79
C PHE A 8 20.21 -22.73 12.09
N ILE A 9 19.37 -22.77 13.13
CA ILE A 9 18.59 -21.59 13.54
C ILE A 9 19.52 -20.48 14.03
N ALA A 10 20.53 -20.80 14.85
CA ALA A 10 21.51 -19.83 15.32
C ALA A 10 22.28 -19.20 14.15
N ALA A 11 22.74 -20.01 13.19
CA ALA A 11 23.42 -19.52 11.99
C ALA A 11 22.52 -18.62 11.13
N TYR A 12 21.24 -18.98 10.97
CA TYR A 12 20.26 -18.19 10.23
C TYR A 12 20.01 -16.83 10.88
N VAL A 13 19.85 -16.79 12.20
CA VAL A 13 19.68 -15.53 12.95
C VAL A 13 20.91 -14.64 12.81
N VAL A 14 22.12 -15.18 12.99
CA VAL A 14 23.38 -14.44 12.80
C VAL A 14 23.49 -13.89 11.37
N TYR A 15 23.18 -14.72 10.36
CA TYR A 15 23.18 -14.29 8.95
C TYR A 15 22.23 -13.10 8.70
N THR A 16 21.02 -13.12 9.26
CA THR A 16 20.06 -12.03 9.09
C THR A 16 20.50 -10.72 9.76
N ILE A 17 21.18 -10.80 10.91
CA ILE A 17 21.72 -9.63 11.62
C ILE A 17 22.88 -9.02 10.83
N VAL A 18 23.82 -9.84 10.36
CA VAL A 18 24.97 -9.40 9.55
C VAL A 18 24.50 -8.77 8.22
N LYS A 19 23.52 -9.38 7.54
CA LYS A 19 22.95 -8.85 6.30
C LYS A 19 22.25 -7.50 6.49
N LYS A 20 21.58 -7.29 7.63
CA LYS A 20 20.97 -5.99 7.98
C LYS A 20 22.02 -4.93 8.34
N SER A 21 23.14 -5.33 8.94
CA SER A 21 24.27 -4.44 9.26
C SER A 21 24.99 -3.95 8.00
N LEU A 22 25.20 -4.82 7.00
CA LEU A 22 25.82 -4.48 5.71
C LEU A 22 24.97 -3.53 4.84
N LYS A 23 23.67 -3.41 5.10
CA LYS A 23 22.79 -2.43 4.45
C LYS A 23 22.73 -1.08 5.17
N ARG A 24 23.44 -0.90 6.28
CA ARG A 24 23.58 0.40 6.93
C ARG A 24 24.92 1.04 6.57
N THR A 25 24.80 2.11 5.78
CA THR A 25 25.70 3.29 5.62
C THR A 25 26.87 3.19 4.64
N PRO A 26 27.11 4.30 3.92
CA PRO A 26 28.33 5.06 4.15
C PRO A 26 28.00 6.35 4.91
N SER A 27 28.61 6.48 6.09
CA SER A 27 28.75 7.75 6.79
C SER A 27 29.79 8.61 6.05
N GLY A 28 29.62 9.93 6.07
CA GLY A 28 30.54 10.90 5.46
C GLY A 28 30.43 12.29 6.10
N ASN A 29 31.07 12.39 7.26
CA ASN A 29 31.40 13.51 8.16
C ASN A 29 31.43 14.97 7.68
N ASP A 30 30.97 15.83 8.61
CA ASP A 30 31.53 17.07 9.18
C ASP A 30 31.97 18.30 8.36
N ALA A 31 31.65 19.44 9.00
CA ALA A 31 32.25 20.78 8.96
C ALA A 31 31.85 21.74 7.82
N GLN A 32 30.96 22.68 8.21
CA GLN A 32 31.20 24.13 8.14
C GLN A 32 31.37 24.78 6.76
N GLN A 33 30.29 25.41 6.25
CA GLN A 33 30.27 26.85 5.92
C GLN A 33 28.90 27.25 5.31
N ARG A 34 28.33 28.33 5.85
CA ARG A 34 27.29 29.12 5.18
C ARG A 34 27.78 29.50 3.78
N THR A 35 27.10 29.03 2.75
CA THR A 35 26.95 29.76 1.49
C THR A 35 25.59 29.40 0.91
N ASP A 36 24.82 30.44 0.59
CA ASP A 36 23.53 30.38 -0.10
C ASP A 36 23.57 29.44 -1.30
N LYS A 37 22.87 28.30 -1.19
CA LYS A 37 22.62 27.40 -2.30
C LYS A 37 21.13 27.31 -2.56
N LYS A 38 20.70 28.19 -3.47
CA LYS A 38 19.53 28.10 -4.35
C LYS A 38 18.81 26.74 -4.23
N SER A 39 17.62 26.74 -3.63
CA SER A 39 16.81 25.52 -3.50
C SER A 39 16.59 24.93 -4.89
N GLN A 40 17.24 23.81 -5.18
CA GLN A 40 16.83 22.98 -6.30
C GLN A 40 15.41 22.51 -6.02
N PRO A 41 14.49 22.58 -7.00
CA PRO A 41 13.16 22.02 -6.81
C PRO A 41 13.34 20.54 -6.52
N VAL A 42 12.89 20.11 -5.34
CA VAL A 42 12.71 18.69 -5.05
C VAL A 42 11.77 18.19 -6.14
N VAL A 43 12.31 17.50 -7.14
CA VAL A 43 11.50 16.73 -8.08
C VAL A 43 10.94 15.58 -7.27
N THR A 44 9.84 15.83 -6.58
CA THR A 44 8.94 14.79 -6.12
C THR A 44 8.42 14.11 -7.37
N HIS A 45 9.10 13.07 -7.84
CA HIS A 45 8.48 12.09 -8.71
C HIS A 45 7.25 11.58 -7.97
N LEU A 46 6.09 12.17 -8.27
CA LEU A 46 4.81 11.69 -7.79
C LEU A 46 4.69 10.26 -8.28
N LYS A 47 4.75 9.30 -7.34
CA LYS A 47 4.63 7.88 -7.65
C LYS A 47 3.28 7.66 -8.34
N GLU A 48 3.32 7.05 -9.52
CA GLU A 48 2.11 6.78 -10.29
C GLU A 48 1.26 5.73 -9.58
N ILE A 49 -0.05 5.97 -9.51
CA ILE A 49 -1.01 5.07 -8.87
C ILE A 49 -1.36 3.94 -9.84
N ALA A 50 -1.17 2.69 -9.41
CA ALA A 50 -1.53 1.49 -10.16
C ALA A 50 -3.03 1.21 -10.06
N TYR A 51 -3.56 1.20 -8.83
CA TYR A 51 -4.96 0.94 -8.53
C TYR A 51 -5.36 1.50 -7.17
N VAL A 52 -6.67 1.48 -6.91
CA VAL A 52 -7.29 1.91 -5.65
C VAL A 52 -8.05 0.72 -5.08
N CYS A 53 -7.82 0.41 -3.81
CA CYS A 53 -8.55 -0.60 -3.05
C CYS A 53 -9.51 0.08 -2.09
N TYR A 54 -10.76 -0.38 -2.06
CA TYR A 54 -11.76 0.06 -1.12
C TYR A 54 -11.76 -0.85 0.09
N SER A 55 -11.61 -0.29 1.28
CA SER A 55 -11.57 -1.05 2.54
C SER A 55 -12.52 -0.45 3.56
N ALA A 56 -13.36 -1.29 4.16
CA ALA A 56 -14.26 -0.96 5.25
C ALA A 56 -13.85 -1.66 6.54
N ALA A 57 -14.19 -1.06 7.69
CA ALA A 57 -13.93 -1.68 8.99
C ALA A 57 -14.77 -2.95 9.24
N ASN A 58 -15.91 -3.08 8.56
CA ASN A 58 -16.85 -4.21 8.67
C ASN A 58 -17.33 -4.50 10.11
N ASP A 59 -17.51 -3.46 10.91
CA ASP A 59 -18.15 -3.55 12.22
C ASP A 59 -19.65 -3.22 12.15
N ASP A 60 -20.32 -3.27 13.31
CA ASP A 60 -21.75 -3.00 13.44
C ASP A 60 -22.12 -1.58 12.99
N ASP A 61 -21.18 -0.64 13.10
CA ASP A 61 -21.33 0.76 12.71
C ASP A 61 -21.01 1.02 11.22
N THR A 62 -20.60 0.01 10.47
CA THR A 62 -20.30 0.12 9.03
C THR A 62 -21.59 0.12 8.21
N CYS A 63 -21.81 1.16 7.39
CA CYS A 63 -23.01 1.23 6.55
C CYS A 63 -22.98 0.24 5.38
N ASP A 64 -24.16 -0.08 4.85
CA ASP A 64 -24.32 -1.05 3.75
C ASP A 64 -23.51 -0.70 2.52
N VAL A 65 -23.41 0.60 2.18
CA VAL A 65 -22.57 1.05 1.06
C VAL A 65 -21.10 0.73 1.31
N CYS A 66 -20.56 0.98 2.50
CA CYS A 66 -19.18 0.59 2.80
C CYS A 66 -18.99 -0.93 2.73
N ARG A 67 -19.96 -1.73 3.19
CA ARG A 67 -19.89 -3.21 3.14
C ARG A 67 -19.94 -3.74 1.70
N GLU A 68 -20.77 -3.16 0.85
CA GLU A 68 -20.92 -3.58 -0.55
C GLU A 68 -19.64 -3.36 -1.37
N PHE A 69 -18.92 -2.28 -1.07
CA PHE A 69 -17.69 -1.91 -1.77
C PHE A 69 -16.43 -2.49 -1.11
N ASP A 70 -16.53 -3.11 0.06
CA ASP A 70 -15.37 -3.67 0.75
C ASP A 70 -14.62 -4.70 -0.10
N GLY A 71 -13.29 -4.57 -0.12
CA GLY A 71 -12.39 -5.44 -0.89
C GLY A 71 -12.41 -5.21 -2.41
N ARG A 72 -13.15 -4.22 -2.92
CA ARG A 72 -13.15 -3.91 -4.36
C ARG A 72 -11.89 -3.15 -4.75
N HIS A 73 -11.29 -3.61 -5.85
CA HIS A 73 -10.12 -3.02 -6.48
C HIS A 73 -10.55 -2.31 -7.76
N MET A 74 -10.03 -1.11 -8.01
CA MET A 74 -10.47 -0.23 -9.10
C MET A 74 -9.28 0.48 -9.73
N LEU A 75 -9.33 0.73 -11.04
CA LEU A 75 -8.35 1.61 -11.69
C LEU A 75 -8.53 3.06 -11.19
N PRO A 76 -7.44 3.86 -11.12
CA PRO A 76 -7.49 5.24 -10.60
C PRO A 76 -8.41 6.17 -11.39
N ASN A 77 -8.69 5.85 -12.65
CA ASN A 77 -9.60 6.61 -13.53
C ASN A 77 -11.01 6.00 -13.64
N HIS A 78 -11.34 4.99 -12.83
CA HIS A 78 -12.63 4.34 -12.91
C HIS A 78 -13.75 5.27 -12.43
N LYS A 79 -14.82 5.42 -13.23
CA LYS A 79 -15.92 6.37 -12.99
C LYS A 79 -16.59 6.21 -11.62
N ILE A 80 -16.54 5.00 -11.05
CA ILE A 80 -17.14 4.70 -9.75
C ILE A 80 -16.46 5.46 -8.61
N LEU A 81 -15.17 5.80 -8.71
CA LEU A 81 -14.40 6.44 -7.63
C LEU A 81 -14.98 7.80 -7.22
N GLN A 82 -15.60 8.52 -8.16
CA GLN A 82 -16.28 9.77 -7.86
C GLN A 82 -17.56 9.57 -7.05
N ARG A 83 -18.20 8.40 -7.18
CA ARG A 83 -19.46 8.06 -6.51
C ARG A 83 -19.24 7.39 -5.16
N VAL A 84 -18.14 6.65 -4.99
CA VAL A 84 -17.87 5.87 -3.77
C VAL A 84 -16.93 6.58 -2.81
N ARG A 85 -16.67 7.88 -3.02
CA ARG A 85 -15.79 8.64 -2.15
C ARG A 85 -16.47 8.83 -0.77
N PRO A 86 -15.87 8.34 0.33
CA PRO A 86 -16.39 8.61 1.65
C PRO A 86 -16.22 10.10 2.02
N PRO A 87 -17.07 10.66 2.89
CA PRO A 87 -18.22 10.01 3.52
C PRO A 87 -19.41 9.84 2.55
N HIS A 88 -20.09 8.69 2.63
CA HIS A 88 -21.30 8.46 1.83
C HIS A 88 -22.45 9.31 2.34
N ALA A 89 -23.18 9.96 1.44
CA ALA A 89 -24.33 10.80 1.78
C ALA A 89 -25.41 10.05 2.59
N GLY A 90 -25.56 8.74 2.37
CA GLY A 90 -26.49 7.87 3.10
C GLY A 90 -25.93 7.24 4.39
N CYS A 91 -24.69 7.54 4.78
CA CYS A 91 -24.10 6.94 5.99
C CYS A 91 -24.70 7.58 7.25
N LYS A 92 -25.42 6.78 8.05
CA LYS A 92 -26.05 7.21 9.31
C LYS A 92 -25.24 6.85 10.56
N SER A 93 -24.02 6.36 10.38
CA SER A 93 -23.18 5.94 11.50
C SER A 93 -22.81 7.14 12.37
N PRO A 94 -23.02 7.08 13.70
CA PRO A 94 -22.65 8.17 14.60
C PRO A 94 -21.12 8.36 14.68
N LYS A 95 -20.34 7.36 14.26
CA LYS A 95 -18.86 7.40 14.21
C LYS A 95 -18.32 7.88 12.86
N GLY A 96 -19.20 8.33 11.96
CA GLY A 96 -18.85 8.69 10.59
C GLY A 96 -18.63 7.47 9.69
N CYS A 97 -18.27 7.72 8.43
CA CYS A 97 -18.09 6.68 7.43
C CYS A 97 -16.89 5.79 7.77
N ARG A 98 -17.11 4.50 7.99
CA ARG A 98 -16.12 3.51 8.48
C ARG A 98 -15.29 2.87 7.35
N CYS A 99 -15.02 3.60 6.27
CA CYS A 99 -14.31 3.05 5.11
C CYS A 99 -13.33 4.06 4.49
N THR A 100 -12.36 3.54 3.74
CA THR A 100 -11.26 4.30 3.16
C THR A 100 -10.91 3.79 1.75
N LEU A 101 -10.31 4.68 0.96
CA LEU A 101 -9.72 4.36 -0.33
C LEU A 101 -8.20 4.29 -0.16
N VAL A 102 -7.64 3.10 -0.36
CA VAL A 102 -6.20 2.83 -0.30
C VAL A 102 -5.63 2.93 -1.70
N TYR A 103 -4.73 3.88 -1.93
CA TYR A 103 -4.07 4.08 -3.23
C TYR A 103 -2.76 3.31 -3.26
N VAL A 104 -2.62 2.39 -4.22
CA VAL A 104 -1.42 1.56 -4.37
C VAL A 104 -0.63 2.08 -5.56
N THR A 105 0.67 2.32 -5.36
CA THR A 105 1.55 2.85 -6.39
C THR A 105 2.18 1.74 -7.22
N ARG A 106 2.61 2.05 -8.46
CA ARG A 106 3.19 1.07 -9.41
C ARG A 106 4.51 0.45 -8.97
N ASP A 107 5.18 1.06 -8.01
CA ASP A 107 6.43 0.54 -7.44
C ASP A 107 6.21 -0.48 -6.31
N GLU A 108 4.97 -0.69 -5.86
CA GLU A 108 4.64 -1.74 -4.90
C GLU A 108 4.67 -3.13 -5.57
N ASP A 109 5.18 -4.12 -4.84
CA ASP A 109 5.29 -5.50 -5.32
C ASP A 109 3.91 -6.07 -5.70
N GLY A 110 3.83 -6.72 -6.87
CA GLY A 110 2.59 -7.31 -7.41
C GLY A 110 1.56 -6.29 -7.94
N SER A 111 1.84 -4.98 -7.85
CA SER A 111 0.88 -3.96 -8.28
C SER A 111 0.60 -3.98 -9.79
N SER A 112 1.59 -4.37 -10.61
CA SER A 112 1.48 -4.44 -12.07
C SER A 112 0.57 -5.58 -12.55
N GLU A 113 0.57 -6.70 -11.84
CA GLU A 113 -0.29 -7.87 -12.10
C GLU A 113 -1.75 -7.51 -11.82
N VAL A 114 -2.00 -6.89 -10.66
CA VAL A 114 -3.33 -6.39 -10.27
C VAL A 114 -3.83 -5.32 -11.23
N GLU A 115 -3.00 -4.34 -11.60
CA GLU A 115 -3.36 -3.30 -12.58
C GLU A 115 -3.75 -3.93 -13.93
N SER A 116 -2.98 -4.92 -14.40
CA SER A 116 -3.25 -5.63 -15.65
C SER A 116 -4.56 -6.44 -15.58
N LEU A 117 -4.81 -7.10 -14.46
CA LEU A 117 -6.04 -7.86 -14.23
C LEU A 117 -7.27 -6.95 -14.23
N LEU A 118 -7.18 -5.80 -13.56
CA LEU A 118 -8.23 -4.79 -13.55
C LEU A 118 -8.52 -4.26 -14.96
N LYS A 119 -7.48 -3.96 -15.77
CA LYS A 119 -7.65 -3.55 -17.17
C LYS A 119 -8.41 -4.60 -17.99
N LYS A 120 -8.13 -5.90 -17.77
CA LYS A 120 -8.84 -7.01 -18.45
C LYS A 120 -10.32 -7.10 -18.05
N HIS A 121 -10.67 -6.75 -16.81
CA HIS A 121 -12.02 -6.87 -16.25
C HIS A 121 -12.82 -5.56 -16.29
N GLY A 122 -12.49 -4.62 -17.17
CA GLY A 122 -13.22 -3.37 -17.31
C GLY A 122 -12.95 -2.33 -16.22
N GLY A 123 -11.90 -2.54 -15.42
CA GLY A 123 -11.36 -1.56 -14.49
C GLY A 123 -11.83 -1.68 -13.04
N MET A 124 -12.57 -2.74 -12.69
CA MET A 124 -12.95 -3.05 -11.31
C MET A 124 -13.09 -4.56 -11.09
N CYS A 125 -12.54 -5.06 -9.98
CA CYS A 125 -12.68 -6.46 -9.54
C CYS A 125 -12.97 -6.52 -8.03
N ASP A 126 -13.54 -7.63 -7.57
CA ASP A 126 -13.55 -7.96 -6.15
C ASP A 126 -12.23 -8.60 -5.70
N ARG A 127 -12.02 -8.68 -4.39
CA ARG A 127 -10.81 -9.29 -3.81
C ARG A 127 -10.64 -10.75 -4.22
N GLN A 128 -11.72 -11.53 -4.30
CA GLN A 128 -11.65 -12.95 -4.64
C GLN A 128 -11.12 -13.18 -6.06
N THR A 129 -11.46 -12.29 -6.99
CA THR A 129 -10.98 -12.34 -8.37
C THR A 129 -9.49 -12.04 -8.44
N ILE A 130 -9.00 -11.10 -7.62
CA ILE A 130 -7.56 -10.82 -7.52
C ILE A 130 -6.81 -12.01 -6.91
N GLU A 131 -7.29 -12.58 -5.80
CA GLU A 131 -6.61 -13.67 -5.07
C GLU A 131 -6.59 -15.03 -5.81
N ARG A 132 -7.46 -15.23 -6.79
CA ARG A 132 -7.54 -16.47 -7.58
C ARG A 132 -6.59 -16.52 -8.77
N ASN A 133 -5.95 -15.41 -9.12
CA ASN A 133 -5.00 -15.31 -10.25
C ASN A 133 -3.57 -15.16 -9.74
#